data_AF-A0A1V8P5H1-F1
#
_entry.id   AF-A0A1V8P5H1-F1
#
_cell.length_a   1.000
_cell.length_b   1.000
_cell.length_c   1.000
_cell.angle_alpha   90.00
_cell.angle_beta   90.00
_cell.angle_gamma   90.00
#
_symmetry.space_group_name_H-M   'P 1'
#
loop_
_entity.id
_entity.type
_entity.pdbx_description
1 polymer ?
#
loop_
_entity_poly.entity_id
_entity_poly.type
_entity_poly.pdbx_seq_one_letter_code
_entity_poly.pdbx_strand_id
1 'polypeptide(L)'
;MISKCEWHDYAGCLQSHSPVRGATNGMQVMSAYVETVFGVYGRVLLAAIITLACLVTAIGLTTGTARYFNQTTGASYGLLVTLSLMVSAALAVLGLNSLTAMAVPVLCAIYPAALVVVALGIVRKWTDVPTNLYQLLFYSALAVGIMSLFVKS
;
A
#
# COMPACT_ATOMS: atom_id res chain seq x y z
N MET A 1 -19.43 3.40 9.01
CA MET A 1 -20.06 2.07 8.87
C MET A 1 -20.52 1.76 7.43
N ILE A 2 -21.09 2.73 6.70
CA ILE A 2 -21.58 2.55 5.32
C ILE A 2 -20.51 2.01 4.34
N SER A 3 -19.28 2.54 4.35
CA SER A 3 -18.23 2.05 3.45
C SER A 3 -17.75 0.62 3.77
N LYS A 4 -17.90 0.15 5.03
CA LYS A 4 -17.42 -1.19 5.44
C LYS A 4 -18.34 -2.32 4.95
N CYS A 5 -19.64 -2.05 4.79
CA CYS A 5 -20.59 -2.99 4.18
C CYS A 5 -20.42 -3.06 2.65
N GLU A 6 -20.17 -1.93 1.99
CA GLU A 6 -20.05 -1.86 0.53
C GLU A 6 -18.83 -2.65 0.00
N TRP A 7 -17.68 -2.56 0.68
CA TRP A 7 -16.48 -3.32 0.33
C TRP A 7 -16.59 -4.84 0.59
N HIS A 8 -17.39 -5.25 1.58
CA HIS A 8 -17.55 -6.68 1.90
C HIS A 8 -18.47 -7.38 0.89
N ASP A 9 -19.49 -6.67 0.40
CA ASP A 9 -20.44 -7.18 -0.61
C ASP A 9 -19.82 -7.19 -2.03
N TYR A 10 -19.06 -6.15 -2.40
CA TYR A 10 -18.33 -6.10 -3.69
C TYR A 10 -17.22 -7.17 -3.78
N ALA A 11 -16.50 -7.43 -2.70
CA ALA A 11 -15.48 -8.49 -2.67
C ALA A 11 -16.11 -9.90 -2.80
N GLY A 12 -17.30 -10.11 -2.24
CA GLY A 12 -18.06 -11.36 -2.40
C GLY A 12 -18.54 -11.58 -3.85
N CYS A 13 -18.94 -10.52 -4.54
CA CYS A 13 -19.37 -10.58 -5.94
C CYS A 13 -18.21 -10.78 -6.94
N LEU A 14 -17.00 -10.32 -6.64
CA LEU A 14 -15.81 -10.58 -7.48
C LEU A 14 -15.33 -12.02 -7.37
N GLN A 15 -15.49 -12.66 -6.20
CA GLN A 15 -14.98 -14.00 -5.95
C GLN A 15 -15.83 -15.10 -6.63
N SER A 16 -17.10 -14.81 -6.93
CA SER A 16 -18.04 -15.73 -7.59
C SER A 16 -17.73 -15.96 -9.09
N HIS A 17 -16.93 -15.10 -9.72
CA HIS A 17 -16.48 -15.22 -11.11
C HIS A 17 -14.98 -15.55 -11.27
N SER A 18 -14.28 -15.85 -10.16
CA SER A 18 -12.85 -16.20 -10.20
C SER A 18 -12.64 -17.73 -10.11
N PRO A 19 -11.78 -18.34 -10.95
CA PRO A 19 -11.66 -19.80 -11.08
C PRO A 19 -10.93 -20.51 -9.93
N VAL A 20 -10.59 -19.82 -8.83
CA VAL A 20 -9.73 -20.34 -7.76
C VAL A 20 -10.46 -20.42 -6.42
N ARG A 21 -11.03 -21.60 -6.13
CA ARG A 21 -11.50 -21.97 -4.78
C ARG A 21 -10.30 -22.45 -3.96
N GLY A 22 -9.78 -21.63 -3.04
CA GLY A 22 -8.73 -22.02 -2.09
C GLY A 22 -7.45 -21.18 -2.08
N ALA A 23 -7.44 -19.99 -2.69
CA ALA A 23 -6.30 -19.09 -2.61
C ALA A 23 -6.05 -18.62 -1.16
N THR A 24 -4.84 -18.86 -0.66
CA THR A 24 -4.46 -18.51 0.72
C THR A 24 -3.92 -17.08 0.82
N ASN A 25 -3.52 -16.47 -0.31
CA ASN A 25 -2.88 -15.15 -0.34
C ASN A 25 -3.33 -14.32 -1.54
N GLY A 26 -3.32 -12.98 -1.41
CA GLY A 26 -3.73 -12.06 -2.48
C GLY A 26 -2.87 -12.15 -3.75
N MET A 27 -1.57 -12.48 -3.62
CA MET A 27 -0.70 -12.72 -4.78
C MET A 27 -1.09 -13.96 -5.57
N GLN A 28 -1.62 -14.99 -4.90
CA GLN A 28 -2.06 -16.23 -5.54
C GLN A 28 -3.31 -15.99 -6.41
N VAL A 29 -4.22 -15.14 -5.94
CA VAL A 29 -5.38 -14.69 -6.72
C VAL A 29 -4.94 -13.94 -7.97
N MET A 30 -3.97 -13.03 -7.84
CA MET A 30 -3.45 -12.24 -8.96
C MET A 30 -2.77 -13.13 -10.02
N SER A 31 -1.92 -14.06 -9.61
CA SER A 31 -1.25 -14.98 -10.54
C SER A 31 -2.23 -15.91 -11.25
N ALA A 32 -3.23 -16.46 -10.53
CA ALA A 32 -4.26 -17.28 -11.14
C ALA A 32 -5.12 -16.51 -12.14
N TYR A 33 -5.45 -15.25 -11.82
CA TYR A 33 -6.18 -14.38 -12.74
C TYR A 33 -5.37 -14.10 -14.01
N VAL A 34 -4.09 -13.73 -13.87
CA VAL A 34 -3.22 -13.47 -15.02
C VAL A 34 -2.99 -14.72 -15.87
N GLU A 35 -2.91 -15.91 -15.28
CA GLU A 35 -2.88 -17.15 -16.04
C GLU A 35 -4.14 -17.39 -16.87
N THR A 36 -5.31 -17.06 -16.33
CA THR A 36 -6.58 -17.25 -17.07
C THR A 36 -6.78 -16.25 -18.20
N VAL A 37 -6.22 -15.04 -18.06
CA VAL A 37 -6.37 -13.97 -19.06
C VAL A 37 -5.25 -13.99 -20.11
N PHE A 38 -4.00 -14.27 -19.70
CA PHE A 38 -2.81 -14.15 -20.54
C PHE A 38 -2.08 -15.48 -20.84
N GLY A 39 -2.50 -16.59 -20.23
CA GLY A 39 -1.86 -17.90 -20.41
C GLY A 39 -0.40 -17.92 -19.92
N VAL A 40 0.43 -18.76 -20.54
CA VAL A 40 1.83 -19.01 -20.12
C VAL A 40 2.69 -17.74 -20.12
N TYR A 41 2.47 -16.82 -21.06
CA TYR A 41 3.20 -15.54 -21.14
C TYR A 41 2.90 -14.61 -19.95
N GLY A 42 1.74 -14.76 -19.31
CA GLY A 42 1.32 -13.93 -18.17
C GLY A 42 2.22 -14.07 -16.94
N ARG A 43 2.77 -15.27 -16.69
CA ARG A 43 3.64 -15.52 -15.52
C ARG A 43 4.94 -14.71 -15.56
N VAL A 44 5.59 -14.66 -16.72
CA VAL A 44 6.85 -13.91 -16.91
C VAL A 44 6.59 -12.40 -16.81
N LEU A 45 5.49 -11.94 -17.41
CA LEU A 45 5.09 -10.54 -17.36
C LEU A 45 4.76 -10.08 -15.93
N LEU A 46 4.05 -10.90 -15.17
CA LEU A 46 3.71 -10.62 -13.77
C LEU A 46 4.96 -10.57 -12.88
N ALA A 47 5.91 -11.49 -13.07
CA ALA A 47 7.19 -11.46 -12.37
C ALA A 47 7.96 -10.15 -12.66
N ALA A 48 8.04 -9.74 -13.92
CA ALA A 48 8.71 -8.50 -14.32
C ALA A 48 8.07 -7.25 -13.70
N ILE A 49 6.74 -7.15 -13.68
CA ILE A 49 6.01 -6.03 -13.08
C ILE A 49 6.26 -5.96 -11.57
N ILE A 50 6.23 -7.09 -10.87
CA ILE A 50 6.50 -7.13 -9.41
C ILE A 50 7.93 -6.66 -9.13
N THR A 51 8.92 -7.15 -9.89
CA THR A 51 10.31 -6.71 -9.73
C THR A 51 10.44 -5.19 -9.93
N LEU A 52 9.77 -4.64 -10.95
CA LEU A 52 9.77 -3.21 -11.22
C LEU A 52 9.08 -2.41 -10.11
N ALA A 53 7.95 -2.91 -9.58
CA ALA A 53 7.24 -2.31 -8.45
C ALA A 53 8.10 -2.30 -7.16
N CYS A 54 8.84 -3.36 -6.89
CA CYS A 54 9.77 -3.43 -5.76
C CYS A 54 10.95 -2.47 -5.94
N LEU A 55 11.45 -2.32 -7.16
CA LEU A 55 12.52 -1.39 -7.48
C LEU A 55 12.10 0.08 -7.23
N VAL A 56 10.93 0.49 -7.73
CA VAL A 56 10.43 1.87 -7.51
C VAL A 56 10.14 2.15 -6.03
N THR A 57 9.69 1.15 -5.27
CA THR A 57 9.47 1.29 -3.83
C THR A 57 10.80 1.50 -3.10
N ALA A 58 11.83 0.73 -3.44
CA ALA A 58 13.17 0.89 -2.87
C ALA A 58 13.77 2.26 -3.21
N ILE A 59 13.62 2.72 -4.46
CA ILE A 59 14.09 4.03 -4.90
C ILE A 59 13.32 5.16 -4.18
N GLY A 60 12.00 5.03 -4.03
CA GLY A 60 11.15 6.00 -3.34
C GLY A 60 11.51 6.15 -1.85
N LEU A 61 11.71 5.03 -1.15
CA LEU A 61 12.14 5.03 0.25
C LEU A 61 13.54 5.61 0.41
N THR A 62 14.48 5.23 -0.47
CA THR A 62 15.87 5.70 -0.41
C THR A 62 15.96 7.19 -0.70
N THR A 63 15.22 7.70 -1.68
CA THR A 63 15.22 9.14 -2.01
C THR A 63 14.53 9.98 -0.93
N GLY A 64 13.44 9.48 -0.34
CA GLY A 64 12.76 10.13 0.78
C GLY A 64 13.64 10.25 2.02
N THR A 65 14.27 9.14 2.43
CA THR A 65 15.22 9.14 3.55
C THR A 65 16.48 9.93 3.24
N ALA A 66 17.02 9.87 2.03
CA ALA A 66 18.16 10.69 1.64
C ALA A 66 17.86 12.19 1.68
N ARG A 67 16.67 12.63 1.25
CA ARG A 67 16.22 14.03 1.37
C ARG A 67 16.13 14.50 2.82
N TYR A 68 15.58 13.66 3.69
CA TYR A 68 15.47 13.93 5.12
C TYR A 68 16.84 13.94 5.82
N PHE A 69 17.72 13.04 5.39
CA PHE A 69 19.03 12.85 5.98
C PHE A 69 20.07 13.88 5.53
N ASN A 70 19.98 14.36 4.27
CA ASN A 70 20.78 15.48 3.78
C ASN A 70 20.56 16.75 4.61
N GLN A 71 19.37 16.90 5.23
CA GLN A 71 19.09 18.01 6.13
C GLN A 71 19.64 17.81 7.55
N THR A 72 19.98 16.58 7.94
CA THR A 72 20.24 16.25 9.36
C THR A 72 21.68 15.80 9.63
N THR A 73 22.34 14.95 8.83
CA THR A 73 23.74 14.50 9.05
C THR A 73 24.24 13.77 7.79
N GLY A 74 25.41 14.12 7.24
CA GLY A 74 25.94 13.56 5.98
C GLY A 74 26.49 12.12 6.04
N ALA A 75 25.72 11.14 6.53
CA ALA A 75 26.17 9.75 6.62
C ALA A 75 25.80 8.85 5.40
N SER A 76 26.36 7.64 5.41
CA SER A 76 26.50 6.72 4.28
C SER A 76 25.19 6.19 3.68
N TYR A 77 24.95 6.55 2.41
CA TYR A 77 23.83 6.11 1.57
C TYR A 77 23.73 4.59 1.43
N GLY A 78 24.87 3.89 1.44
CA GLY A 78 24.93 2.44 1.27
C GLY A 78 24.29 1.66 2.42
N LEU A 79 24.31 2.20 3.63
CA LEU A 79 23.80 1.50 4.83
C LEU A 79 22.27 1.50 4.87
N LEU A 80 21.64 2.60 4.46
CA LEU A 80 20.18 2.73 4.35
C LEU A 80 19.58 1.79 3.30
N VAL A 81 20.23 1.69 2.14
CA VAL A 81 19.80 0.78 1.06
C VAL A 81 19.93 -0.68 1.50
N THR A 82 21.05 -1.03 2.12
CA THR A 82 21.31 -2.40 2.60
C THR A 82 20.31 -2.82 3.69
N LEU A 83 20.00 -1.93 4.64
CA LEU A 83 19.00 -2.19 5.67
C LEU A 83 17.61 -2.42 5.07
N SER A 84 17.21 -1.62 4.08
CA SER A 84 15.89 -1.71 3.44
C SER A 84 15.70 -3.03 2.70
N LEU A 85 16.74 -3.49 1.99
CA LEU A 85 16.76 -4.78 1.31
C LEU A 85 16.76 -5.94 2.31
N MET A 86 17.54 -5.86 3.39
CA MET A 86 17.58 -6.85 4.46
C MET A 86 16.20 -7.02 5.13
N VAL A 87 15.51 -5.92 5.46
CA VAL A 87 14.17 -5.98 6.05
C VAL A 87 13.18 -6.61 5.08
N SER A 88 13.23 -6.26 3.78
CA SER A 88 12.33 -6.83 2.77
C SER A 88 12.57 -8.33 2.58
N ALA A 89 13.84 -8.77 2.59
CA ALA A 89 14.20 -10.19 2.51
C ALA A 89 13.73 -10.96 3.76
N ALA A 90 13.87 -10.37 4.96
CA ALA A 90 13.34 -10.96 6.18
C ALA A 90 11.82 -11.12 6.13
N LEU A 91 11.10 -10.10 5.66
CA LEU A 91 9.64 -10.16 5.49
C LEU A 91 9.19 -11.23 4.48
N ALA A 92 9.96 -11.45 3.41
CA ALA A 92 9.68 -12.50 2.44
C ALA A 92 9.79 -13.91 3.06
N VAL A 93 10.69 -14.10 4.04
CA VAL A 93 10.91 -15.39 4.73
C VAL A 93 9.89 -15.63 5.85
N LEU A 94 9.30 -14.59 6.44
CA LEU A 94 8.38 -14.68 7.61
C LEU A 94 6.94 -15.13 7.29
N GLY A 95 6.60 -15.34 6.02
CA GLY A 95 5.27 -15.84 5.60
C GLY A 95 4.25 -14.73 5.34
N LEU A 96 3.88 -14.56 4.07
CA LEU A 96 2.99 -13.49 3.59
C LEU A 96 1.59 -13.48 4.23
N ASN A 97 1.08 -14.64 4.67
CA ASN A 97 -0.30 -14.78 5.12
C ASN A 97 -0.57 -13.97 6.41
N SER A 98 0.34 -14.07 7.38
CA SER A 98 0.24 -13.34 8.66
C SER A 98 0.46 -11.84 8.49
N LEU A 99 1.37 -11.46 7.59
CA LEU A 99 1.62 -10.05 7.25
C LEU A 99 0.43 -9.43 6.52
N THR A 100 -0.17 -10.12 5.57
CA THR A 100 -1.30 -9.58 4.79
C THR A 100 -2.55 -9.43 5.66
N ALA A 101 -2.83 -10.39 6.55
CA ALA A 101 -3.96 -10.30 7.49
C ALA A 101 -3.87 -9.07 8.42
N MET A 102 -2.65 -8.67 8.78
CA MET A 102 -2.38 -7.46 9.57
C MET A 102 -2.24 -6.20 8.72
N ALA A 103 -1.76 -6.31 7.48
CA ALA A 103 -1.62 -5.19 6.56
C ALA A 103 -2.97 -4.70 6.03
N VAL A 104 -3.94 -5.57 5.77
CA VAL A 104 -5.29 -5.20 5.30
C VAL A 104 -5.96 -4.14 6.19
N PRO A 105 -6.07 -4.31 7.52
CA PRO A 105 -6.68 -3.27 8.36
C PRO A 105 -5.85 -1.98 8.41
N VAL A 106 -4.52 -2.07 8.31
CA VAL A 106 -3.63 -0.91 8.28
C VAL A 106 -3.76 -0.14 6.97
N LEU A 107 -3.83 -0.83 5.83
CA LEU A 107 -4.05 -0.22 4.51
C LEU A 107 -5.39 0.51 4.45
N CYS A 108 -6.46 -0.09 4.97
CA CYS A 108 -7.77 0.57 5.05
C CYS A 108 -7.75 1.83 5.92
N ALA A 109 -6.88 1.88 6.95
CA ALA A 109 -6.72 3.07 7.79
C ALA A 109 -5.87 4.15 7.10
N ILE A 110 -4.82 3.76 6.37
CA ILE A 110 -3.92 4.69 5.67
C ILE A 110 -4.53 5.23 4.37
N TYR A 111 -5.36 4.43 3.68
CA TYR A 111 -5.97 4.78 2.39
C TYR A 111 -6.68 6.15 2.37
N PRO A 112 -7.59 6.48 3.30
CA PRO A 112 -8.25 7.79 3.29
C PRO A 112 -7.26 8.94 3.53
N ALA A 113 -6.25 8.75 4.38
CA ALA A 113 -5.22 9.76 4.62
C ALA A 113 -4.36 10.03 3.38
N ALA A 114 -3.94 8.96 2.68
CA ALA A 114 -3.18 9.09 1.44
C ALA A 114 -3.99 9.81 0.35
N LEU A 115 -5.27 9.48 0.22
CA LEU A 115 -6.17 10.08 -0.77
C LEU A 115 -6.36 11.60 -0.52
N VAL A 116 -6.47 12.00 0.74
CA VAL A 116 -6.52 13.42 1.14
C VAL A 116 -5.24 14.14 0.75
N VAL A 117 -4.06 13.57 1.00
CA VAL A 117 -2.77 14.21 0.66
C VAL A 117 -2.60 14.37 -0.86
N VAL A 118 -2.98 13.37 -1.64
CA VAL A 118 -2.94 13.46 -3.12
C VAL A 118 -3.92 14.52 -3.64
N ALA A 119 -5.15 14.53 -3.14
CA ALA A 119 -6.14 15.55 -3.50
C ALA A 119 -5.63 16.96 -3.17
N LEU A 120 -5.03 17.13 -1.99
CA LEU A 120 -4.45 18.40 -1.57
C LEU A 120 -3.27 18.84 -2.43
N GLY A 121 -2.41 17.92 -2.86
CA GLY A 121 -1.32 18.21 -3.78
C GLY A 121 -1.80 18.75 -5.12
N ILE A 122 -2.93 18.25 -5.63
CA ILE A 122 -3.55 18.72 -6.87
C ILE A 122 -4.24 20.07 -6.66
N VAL A 123 -5.02 20.23 -5.58
CA VAL A 123 -5.74 21.48 -5.29
C VAL A 123 -4.77 22.63 -5.01
N ARG A 124 -3.67 22.39 -4.30
CA ARG A 124 -2.64 23.41 -4.04
C ARG A 124 -1.94 23.92 -5.30
N LYS A 125 -1.97 23.13 -6.38
CA LYS A 125 -1.47 23.57 -7.70
C LYS A 125 -2.44 24.52 -8.40
N TRP A 126 -3.74 24.50 -8.07
CA TRP A 126 -4.79 25.29 -8.73
C TRP A 126 -5.36 26.43 -7.88
N THR A 127 -5.26 26.36 -6.55
CA THR A 127 -5.80 27.35 -5.62
C THR A 127 -4.91 27.50 -4.38
N ASP A 128 -4.72 28.74 -3.90
CA ASP A 128 -4.01 29.06 -2.66
C ASP A 128 -4.88 28.64 -1.46
N VAL A 129 -4.66 27.42 -0.96
CA VAL A 129 -5.54 26.80 0.05
C VAL A 129 -5.17 27.31 1.44
N PRO A 130 -6.11 27.84 2.24
CA PRO A 130 -5.82 28.27 3.61
C PRO A 130 -5.43 27.09 4.50
N THR A 131 -4.43 27.28 5.36
CA THR A 131 -3.84 26.29 6.29
C THR A 131 -4.87 25.57 7.17
N ASN A 132 -6.00 26.23 7.45
CA ASN A 132 -7.07 25.70 8.29
C ASN A 132 -7.80 24.50 7.65
N LEU A 133 -7.98 24.53 6.32
CA LEU A 133 -8.61 23.43 5.58
C LEU A 133 -7.70 22.18 5.54
N TYR A 134 -6.38 22.41 5.48
CA TYR A 134 -5.38 21.36 5.58
C TYR A 134 -5.44 20.63 6.92
N GLN A 135 -5.48 21.39 8.03
CA GLN A 135 -5.60 20.81 9.37
C GLN A 135 -6.92 20.05 9.53
N LEU A 136 -8.04 20.57 9.04
CA LEU A 136 -9.35 19.91 9.16
C LEU A 136 -9.43 18.57 8.40
N LEU A 137 -8.88 18.54 7.18
CA LEU A 137 -8.80 17.32 6.35
C LEU A 137 -7.89 16.27 6.98
N PHE A 138 -6.76 16.70 7.56
CA PHE A 138 -5.85 15.80 8.26
C PHE A 138 -6.48 15.25 9.55
N TYR A 139 -7.13 16.11 10.36
CA TYR A 139 -7.81 15.69 11.58
C TYR A 139 -8.97 14.73 11.32
N SER A 140 -9.78 14.97 10.27
CA SER A 140 -10.87 14.06 9.91
C SER A 140 -10.34 12.69 9.45
N ALA A 141 -9.26 12.65 8.65
CA ALA A 141 -8.62 11.39 8.26
C ALA A 141 -8.04 10.64 9.48
N LEU A 142 -7.40 11.36 10.39
CA LEU A 142 -6.79 10.79 11.60
C LEU A 142 -7.87 10.27 12.57
N ALA A 143 -8.98 10.99 12.73
CA ALA A 143 -10.13 10.57 13.53
C ALA A 143 -10.76 9.27 12.99
N VAL A 144 -10.91 9.14 11.67
CA VAL A 144 -11.43 7.93 11.01
C VAL A 144 -10.46 6.74 11.18
N GLY A 145 -9.15 7.00 11.11
CA GLY A 145 -8.10 5.99 11.37
C GLY A 145 -8.13 5.49 12.82
N ILE A 146 -8.18 6.39 13.80
CA ILE A 146 -8.25 6.06 15.24
C ILE A 146 -9.55 5.29 15.54
N MET A 147 -10.70 5.75 15.03
CA MET A 147 -11.97 5.06 15.21
C MET A 147 -11.96 3.64 14.64
N SER A 148 -11.24 3.42 13.53
CA SER A 148 -11.12 2.10 12.91
C SER A 148 -10.23 1.12 13.71
N LEU A 149 -9.22 1.64 14.41
CA LEU A 149 -8.36 0.87 15.32
C LEU A 149 -9.09 0.54 16.62
N PHE A 150 -9.80 1.51 17.21
CA PHE A 150 -10.50 1.35 18.48
C PHE A 150 -11.70 0.39 18.40
N VAL A 151 -12.32 0.24 17.22
CA VAL A 151 -13.42 -0.71 16.98
C VAL A 151 -12.94 -2.17 16.86
N LYS A 152 -11.64 -2.42 16.68
CA LYS A 152 -11.09 -3.77 16.49
C LYS A 152 -10.35 -4.33 17.73
N SER A 153 -10.11 -3.51 18.75
CA SER A 153 -9.71 -3.94 20.10
C SER A 153 -10.92 -4.26 20.96
#